data_AF-A0A9X6NC98-F1
#
_entry.id   AF-A0A9X6NC98-F1
#
_cell.length_a   1.000
_cell.length_b   1.000
_cell.length_c   1.000
_cell.angle_alpha   90.00
_cell.angle_beta   90.00
_cell.angle_gamma   90.00
#
_symmetry.space_group_name_H-M   'P 1'
#
loop_
_entity.id
_entity.type
_entity.pdbx_description
1 polymer ?
#
loop_
_entity_poly.entity_id
_entity_poly.type
_entity_poly.pdbx_seq_one_letter_code
_entity_poly.pdbx_strand_id
1 'polypeptide(L)'
;MAAKESHVRRLLLLSSSCLHGCEPFEYAKAEIENFFGSGVKEILFVPYALKDYAAYTQKVRDRFGKIGLQYKVTGIHEETHPAEAVKNAQAIFIGGGNTFRLLNSLHHLSLIPLIQKRVLEETRDDRITEYLELDPKYIVLGLKEGAWLRVEGDQATLGGTYGGRLFSAHNGDSKVHSTDIAPGTDVSYLLRGQLPPEKA
;
A
#
# COMPACT_ATOMS: atom_id res chain seq x y z
N MET A 1 -4.21 20.33 -25.24
CA MET A 1 -4.14 20.30 -23.76
C MET A 1 -3.82 18.87 -23.37
N ALA A 2 -2.62 18.60 -22.85
CA ALA A 2 -2.28 17.26 -22.36
C ALA A 2 -3.20 16.96 -21.16
N ALA A 3 -3.91 15.83 -21.21
CA ALA A 3 -4.62 15.32 -20.04
C ALA A 3 -3.59 15.20 -18.91
N LYS A 4 -3.86 15.85 -17.78
CA LYS A 4 -3.03 15.71 -16.58
C LYS A 4 -3.17 14.24 -16.16
N GLU A 5 -2.11 13.45 -16.25
CA GLU A 5 -2.03 12.12 -15.64
C GLU A 5 -2.50 12.26 -14.18
N SER A 6 -3.63 11.63 -13.85
CA SER A 6 -4.22 11.69 -12.53
C SER A 6 -3.62 10.60 -11.67
N HIS A 7 -2.39 10.80 -11.21
CA HIS A 7 -1.79 9.87 -10.24
C HIS A 7 -2.65 9.84 -8.97
N VAL A 8 -3.14 8.66 -8.61
CA VAL A 8 -3.92 8.45 -7.39
C VAL A 8 -2.98 8.60 -6.19
N ARG A 9 -3.13 9.71 -5.45
CA ARG A 9 -2.34 9.97 -4.24
C ARG A 9 -3.01 9.33 -3.04
N ARG A 10 -2.36 8.35 -2.42
CA ARG A 10 -2.77 7.83 -1.11
C ARG A 10 -2.01 8.60 -0.02
N LEU A 11 -2.69 9.52 0.67
CA LEU A 11 -2.13 10.31 1.76
C LEU A 11 -3.03 10.24 3.00
N LEU A 12 -2.44 9.98 4.17
CA LEU A 12 -3.11 10.11 5.46
C LEU A 12 -2.40 11.18 6.28
N LEU A 13 -3.08 12.30 6.53
CA LEU A 13 -2.54 13.46 7.23
C LEU A 13 -3.16 13.58 8.62
N LEU A 14 -2.39 13.24 9.65
CA LEU A 14 -2.83 13.30 11.04
C LEU A 14 -2.40 14.62 11.67
N SER A 15 -3.35 15.36 12.25
CA SER A 15 -3.05 16.64 12.91
C SER A 15 -2.22 16.48 14.19
N SER A 16 -2.32 15.34 14.87
CA SER A 16 -1.58 15.04 16.11
C SER A 16 -1.36 13.54 16.25
N SER A 17 -0.32 13.15 16.98
CA SER A 17 -0.12 11.74 17.36
C SER A 17 -0.94 11.33 18.59
N CYS A 18 -1.50 12.27 19.34
CA CYS A 18 -2.19 12.01 20.61
C CYS A 18 -3.43 12.90 20.76
N LEU A 19 -4.48 12.31 21.36
CA LEU A 19 -5.59 13.03 21.98
C LEU A 19 -5.44 12.93 23.50
N HIS A 20 -5.96 13.91 24.23
CA HIS A 20 -5.87 13.92 25.69
C HIS A 20 -6.62 12.71 26.27
N GLY A 21 -5.95 11.95 27.14
CA GLY A 21 -6.54 10.76 27.78
C GLY A 21 -6.54 9.48 26.94
N CYS A 22 -5.96 9.49 25.73
CA CYS A 22 -5.84 8.30 24.87
C CYS A 22 -4.38 7.89 24.67
N GLU A 23 -4.15 6.62 24.34
CA GLU A 23 -2.85 6.18 23.87
C GLU A 23 -2.52 6.84 22.52
N PRO A 24 -1.24 7.11 22.23
CA PRO A 24 -0.84 7.66 20.95
C PRO A 24 -1.30 6.81 19.76
N PHE A 25 -1.82 7.46 18.73
CA PHE A 25 -2.41 6.90 17.51
C PHE A 25 -3.67 6.04 17.70
N GLU A 26 -4.12 5.79 18.93
CA GLU A 26 -5.31 4.99 19.21
C GLU A 26 -6.55 5.52 18.48
N TYR A 27 -6.77 6.84 18.53
CA TYR A 27 -7.89 7.50 17.88
C TYR A 27 -7.91 7.33 16.35
N ALA A 28 -6.74 7.12 15.74
CA ALA A 28 -6.57 7.00 14.30
C ALA A 28 -6.23 5.56 13.88
N LYS A 29 -6.29 4.59 14.81
CA LYS A 29 -5.83 3.22 14.56
C LYS A 29 -6.50 2.62 13.32
N ALA A 30 -7.83 2.69 13.26
CA ALA A 30 -8.60 2.13 12.14
C ALA A 30 -8.24 2.79 10.81
N GLU A 31 -8.05 4.11 10.79
CA GLU A 31 -7.63 4.83 9.57
C GLU A 31 -6.22 4.46 9.15
N ILE A 32 -5.28 4.30 10.09
CA ILE A 32 -3.91 3.86 9.81
C ILE A 32 -3.90 2.43 9.26
N GLU A 33 -4.67 1.53 9.86
CA GLU A 33 -4.79 0.12 9.46
C GLU A 33 -5.43 0.01 8.06
N ASN A 34 -6.49 0.76 7.78
CA ASN A 34 -7.12 0.82 6.45
C ASN A 34 -6.17 1.43 5.41
N PHE A 35 -5.43 2.47 5.80
CA PHE A 35 -4.52 3.18 4.89
C PHE A 35 -3.32 2.32 4.48
N PHE A 36 -2.64 1.68 5.42
CA PHE A 36 -1.54 0.78 5.07
C PHE A 36 -2.04 -0.57 4.52
N GLY A 37 -3.20 -1.03 5.00
CA GLY A 37 -3.80 -2.29 4.58
C GLY A 37 -2.93 -3.50 4.90
N SER A 38 -3.29 -4.65 4.33
CA SER A 38 -2.55 -5.92 4.52
C SER A 38 -1.36 -6.09 3.58
N GLY A 39 -1.30 -5.29 2.51
CA GLY A 39 -0.23 -5.32 1.50
C GLY A 39 1.08 -4.69 1.96
N VAL A 40 1.02 -3.73 2.89
CA VAL A 40 2.21 -3.15 3.54
C VAL A 40 2.65 -4.07 4.67
N LYS A 41 3.90 -4.51 4.63
CA LYS A 41 4.56 -5.26 5.71
C LYS A 41 5.55 -4.39 6.47
N GLU A 42 6.16 -3.43 5.77
CA GLU A 42 7.18 -2.56 6.33
C GLU A 42 6.92 -1.09 6.00
N ILE A 43 7.07 -0.25 7.03
CA ILE A 43 6.93 1.19 6.96
C ILE A 43 8.31 1.81 7.16
N LEU A 44 8.73 2.62 6.19
CA LEU A 44 9.91 3.46 6.33
C LEU A 44 9.55 4.72 7.12
N PHE A 45 10.07 4.83 8.33
CA PHE A 45 9.82 5.95 9.23
C PHE A 45 10.87 7.05 9.07
N VAL A 46 10.43 8.31 8.94
CA VAL A 46 11.27 9.50 8.82
C VAL A 46 11.22 10.28 10.15
N PRO A 47 12.25 10.17 11.03
CA PRO A 47 12.25 10.74 12.37
C PRO A 47 12.84 12.15 12.45
N TYR A 48 13.14 12.79 11.31
CA TYR A 48 13.97 14.00 11.26
C TYR A 48 13.35 15.24 11.90
N ALA A 49 12.09 15.20 12.33
CA ALA A 49 11.45 16.28 13.05
C ALA A 49 11.97 16.46 14.50
N LEU A 50 12.65 15.46 15.07
CA LEU A 50 13.25 15.49 16.42
C LEU A 50 14.78 15.34 16.39
N LYS A 51 15.45 15.36 17.54
CA LYS A 51 16.92 15.20 17.64
C LYS A 51 17.36 13.75 17.71
N ASP A 52 16.70 12.98 18.57
CA ASP A 52 17.04 11.59 18.82
C ASP A 52 16.22 10.70 17.89
N TYR A 53 16.83 10.34 16.76
CA TYR A 53 16.17 9.55 15.72
C TYR A 53 15.90 8.12 16.20
N ALA A 54 16.85 7.50 16.89
CA ALA A 54 16.75 6.12 17.35
C ALA A 54 15.65 5.99 18.41
N ALA A 55 15.66 6.87 19.42
CA ALA A 55 14.62 6.88 20.44
C ALA A 55 13.24 7.18 19.84
N TYR A 56 13.16 8.07 18.84
CA TYR A 56 11.88 8.39 18.21
C TYR A 56 11.33 7.21 17.40
N THR A 57 12.16 6.53 16.62
CA THR A 57 11.76 5.32 15.90
C THR A 57 11.32 4.22 16.85
N GLN A 58 12.06 3.98 17.94
CA GLN A 58 11.67 3.00 18.95
C GLN A 58 10.32 3.34 19.58
N LYS A 59 10.10 4.61 19.91
CA LYS A 59 8.81 5.08 20.44
C LYS A 59 7.65 4.83 19.48
N VAL A 60 7.85 4.95 18.16
CA VAL A 60 6.82 4.62 17.16
C VAL A 60 6.56 3.12 17.10
N ARG A 61 7.62 2.29 17.10
CA ARG A 61 7.51 0.82 17.18
C ARG A 61 6.66 0.39 18.38
N ASP A 62 7.01 0.89 19.56
CA ASP A 62 6.33 0.54 20.81
C ASP A 62 4.85 0.95 20.77
N ARG A 63 4.55 2.14 20.24
CA ARG A 63 3.17 2.64 20.10
C ARG A 63 2.35 1.80 19.14
N PHE A 64 2.89 1.49 17.96
CA PHE A 64 2.21 0.65 16.97
C PHE A 64 1.95 -0.75 17.54
N GLY A 65 2.94 -1.34 18.22
CA GLY A 65 2.78 -2.61 18.92
C GLY A 65 1.70 -2.57 20.00
N LYS A 66 1.67 -1.52 20.84
CA LYS A 66 0.65 -1.35 21.91
C LYS A 66 -0.78 -1.30 21.39
N ILE A 67 -1.02 -0.63 20.26
CA ILE A 67 -2.37 -0.52 19.67
C ILE A 67 -2.70 -1.66 18.70
N GLY A 68 -1.81 -2.64 18.57
CA GLY A 68 -2.01 -3.85 17.76
C GLY A 68 -1.77 -3.69 16.26
N LEU A 69 -1.07 -2.64 15.83
CA LEU A 69 -0.62 -2.50 14.43
C LEU A 69 0.64 -3.34 14.22
N GLN A 70 0.55 -4.34 13.34
CA GLN A 70 1.59 -5.36 13.15
C GLN A 70 2.57 -5.04 12.01
N TYR A 71 2.82 -3.76 11.73
CA TYR A 71 3.78 -3.34 10.70
C TYR A 71 5.20 -3.32 11.25
N LYS A 72 6.17 -3.83 10.49
CA LYS A 72 7.58 -3.57 10.76
C LYS A 72 7.86 -2.09 10.53
N VAL A 73 8.45 -1.40 11.49
CA VAL A 73 8.83 0.00 11.36
C VAL A 73 10.35 0.12 11.35
N THR A 74 10.91 0.64 10.27
CA THR A 74 12.35 0.84 10.10
C THR A 74 12.64 2.32 9.97
N GLY A 75 13.54 2.84 10.79
CA GLY A 75 13.91 4.25 10.73
C GLY A 75 14.84 4.49 9.55
N ILE A 76 14.56 5.47 8.70
CA ILE A 76 15.41 5.81 7.54
C ILE A 76 16.86 6.16 7.93
N HIS A 77 17.08 6.58 9.18
CA HIS A 77 18.42 6.86 9.72
C HIS A 77 19.22 5.60 10.09
N GLU A 78 18.57 4.43 10.15
CA GLU A 78 19.20 3.12 10.36
C GLU A 78 19.71 2.54 9.03
N GLU A 79 19.28 3.12 7.91
CA GLU A 79 19.66 2.71 6.57
C GLU A 79 21.00 3.31 6.14
N THR A 80 21.84 2.47 5.53
CA THR A 80 23.11 2.92 4.94
C THR A 80 22.90 3.84 3.75
N HIS A 81 21.81 3.61 2.99
CA HIS A 81 21.46 4.37 1.79
C HIS A 81 20.00 4.89 1.88
N PRO A 82 19.76 6.02 2.57
CA PRO A 82 18.42 6.59 2.75
C PRO A 82 17.63 6.80 1.45
N ALA A 83 18.32 7.18 0.36
CA ALA A 83 17.71 7.38 -0.94
C ALA A 83 17.13 6.08 -1.53
N GLU A 84 17.84 4.97 -1.40
CA GLU A 84 17.37 3.65 -1.87
C GLU A 84 16.25 3.13 -0.97
N ALA A 85 16.33 3.38 0.34
CA ALA A 85 15.25 3.04 1.25
C ALA A 85 13.93 3.72 0.85
N VAL A 86 13.97 5.01 0.49
CA VAL A 86 12.77 5.73 0.01
C VAL A 86 12.22 5.13 -1.29
N LYS A 87 13.09 4.80 -2.26
CA LYS A 87 12.65 4.20 -3.53
C LYS A 87 11.99 2.83 -3.34
N ASN A 88 12.46 2.05 -2.37
CA ASN A 88 11.96 0.69 -2.12
C ASN A 88 10.85 0.63 -1.06
N ALA A 89 10.53 1.75 -0.40
CA ALA A 89 9.55 1.79 0.68
C ALA A 89 8.17 1.33 0.19
N GLN A 90 7.52 0.43 0.93
CA GLN A 90 6.11 0.07 0.69
C GLN A 90 5.18 1.16 1.20
N ALA A 91 5.55 1.78 2.31
CA ALA A 91 4.88 2.92 2.91
C ALA A 91 5.92 3.84 3.56
N ILE A 92 5.64 5.15 3.55
CA ILE A 92 6.47 6.17 4.20
C ILE A 92 5.65 6.81 5.31
N PHE A 93 6.19 6.86 6.52
CA PHE A 93 5.58 7.55 7.65
C PHE A 93 6.51 8.64 8.15
N ILE A 94 6.05 9.90 8.17
CA ILE A 94 6.86 11.05 8.58
C ILE A 94 6.43 11.48 9.98
N GLY A 95 7.37 11.47 10.92
CA GLY A 95 7.12 11.87 12.30
C GLY A 95 6.87 13.38 12.44
N GLY A 96 5.98 13.74 13.36
CA GLY A 96 5.75 15.14 13.76
C GLY A 96 6.84 15.70 14.68
N GLY A 97 6.88 17.02 14.83
CA GLY A 97 7.89 17.72 15.65
C GLY A 97 8.21 19.10 15.08
N ASN A 98 9.48 19.45 14.98
CA ASN A 98 9.90 20.72 14.38
C ASN A 98 9.98 20.62 12.86
N THR A 99 9.08 21.33 12.16
CA THR A 99 8.99 21.30 10.69
C THR A 99 10.24 21.85 10.00
N PHE A 100 10.88 22.90 10.52
CA PHE A 100 12.09 23.47 9.91
C PHE A 100 13.25 22.48 9.96
N ARG A 101 13.40 21.77 11.08
CA ARG A 101 14.40 20.71 11.24
C ARG A 101 14.13 19.54 10.28
N LEU A 102 12.88 19.09 10.22
CA LEU A 102 12.46 18.04 9.29
C LEU A 102 12.82 18.43 7.85
N LEU A 103 12.38 19.62 7.43
CA LEU A 103 12.56 20.13 6.08
C LEU A 103 14.05 20.29 5.74
N ASN A 104 14.84 20.88 6.66
CA ASN A 104 16.29 21.03 6.49
C ASN A 104 16.99 19.69 6.26
N SER A 105 16.68 18.68 7.08
CA SER A 105 17.25 17.34 6.91
C SER A 105 16.85 16.68 5.59
N LEU A 106 15.56 16.79 5.20
CA LEU A 106 15.07 16.23 3.94
C LEU A 106 15.71 16.90 2.71
N HIS A 107 15.96 18.22 2.77
CA HIS A 107 16.70 18.93 1.72
C HIS A 107 18.18 18.50 1.67
N HIS A 108 18.86 18.49 2.81
CA HIS A 108 20.28 18.11 2.88
C HIS A 108 20.53 16.69 2.36
N LEU A 109 19.60 15.78 2.62
CA LEU A 109 19.66 14.39 2.15
C LEU A 109 19.03 14.18 0.76
N SER A 110 18.55 15.25 0.11
CA SER A 110 17.88 15.20 -1.20
C SER A 110 16.71 14.21 -1.28
N LEU A 111 15.98 14.04 -0.18
CA LEU A 111 14.91 13.03 -0.06
C LEU A 111 13.55 13.53 -0.56
N ILE A 112 13.30 14.84 -0.59
CA ILE A 112 12.02 15.42 -1.05
C ILE A 112 11.62 14.93 -2.45
N PRO A 113 12.47 15.07 -3.50
CA PRO A 113 12.08 14.60 -4.84
C PRO A 113 11.89 13.08 -4.89
N LEU A 114 12.63 12.32 -4.09
CA LEU A 114 12.50 10.86 -4.02
C LEU A 114 11.18 10.43 -3.37
N ILE A 115 10.79 11.09 -2.27
CA ILE A 115 9.52 10.85 -1.59
C ILE A 115 8.36 11.23 -2.51
N GLN A 116 8.43 12.40 -3.16
CA GLN A 116 7.41 12.83 -4.12
C GLN A 116 7.25 11.82 -5.26
N LYS A 117 8.38 11.41 -5.87
CA LYS A 117 8.35 10.41 -6.93
C LYS A 117 7.72 9.11 -6.43
N ARG A 118 8.19 8.58 -5.30
CA ARG A 118 7.69 7.31 -4.74
C ARG A 118 6.20 7.33 -4.44
N VAL A 119 5.68 8.45 -3.94
CA VAL A 119 4.24 8.63 -3.62
C VAL A 119 3.38 8.77 -4.88
N LEU A 120 3.96 9.28 -5.98
CA LEU A 120 3.27 9.45 -7.27
C LEU A 120 3.46 8.26 -8.21
N GLU A 121 4.40 7.37 -7.94
CA GLU A 121 4.63 6.15 -8.73
C GLU A 121 3.41 5.23 -8.64
N GLU A 122 2.67 5.11 -9.74
CA GLU A 122 1.52 4.22 -9.88
C GLU A 122 1.94 2.76 -9.74
N THR A 123 1.21 2.03 -8.91
CA THR A 123 1.35 0.58 -8.83
C THR A 123 0.68 -0.09 -10.02
N ARG A 124 0.99 -1.37 -10.24
CA ARG A 124 0.30 -2.18 -11.27
C ARG A 124 -1.19 -2.31 -10.97
N ASP A 125 -1.55 -2.37 -9.70
CA ASP A 125 -2.93 -2.43 -9.22
C ASP A 125 -3.66 -1.11 -9.47
N ASP A 126 -3.00 0.04 -9.30
CA ASP A 126 -3.57 1.36 -9.63
C ASP A 126 -3.91 1.45 -11.12
N ARG A 127 -2.98 1.03 -12.00
CA ARG A 127 -3.22 1.03 -13.46
C ARG A 127 -4.35 0.08 -13.87
N ILE A 128 -4.47 -1.07 -13.21
CA ILE A 128 -5.58 -2.02 -13.47
C ILE A 128 -6.90 -1.43 -12.96
N THR A 129 -6.87 -0.75 -11.82
CA THR A 129 -8.04 -0.07 -11.25
C THR A 129 -8.54 1.02 -12.19
N GLU A 130 -7.67 1.93 -12.63
CA GLU A 130 -8.03 2.99 -13.58
C GLU A 130 -8.58 2.41 -14.90
N TYR A 131 -7.95 1.34 -15.43
CA TYR A 131 -8.46 0.64 -16.62
C TYR A 131 -9.89 0.12 -16.42
N LEU A 132 -10.18 -0.47 -15.26
CA LEU A 132 -11.50 -1.02 -14.94
C LEU A 132 -12.54 0.06 -14.57
N GLU A 133 -12.11 1.22 -14.08
CA GLU A 133 -13.00 2.37 -13.89
C GLU A 133 -13.46 2.93 -15.25
N LEU A 134 -12.58 2.92 -16.26
CA LEU A 134 -12.91 3.34 -17.63
C LEU A 134 -13.72 2.29 -18.40
N ASP A 135 -13.46 1.00 -18.17
CA ASP A 135 -14.17 -0.09 -18.85
C ASP A 135 -14.55 -1.23 -17.88
N PRO A 136 -15.60 -1.05 -17.07
CA PRO A 136 -15.96 -1.94 -15.95
C PRO A 136 -16.50 -3.32 -16.37
N LYS A 137 -16.66 -3.58 -17.67
CA LYS A 137 -17.12 -4.88 -18.17
C LYS A 137 -16.06 -5.98 -18.12
N TYR A 138 -14.78 -5.61 -17.98
CA TYR A 138 -13.70 -6.57 -17.94
C TYR A 138 -13.45 -7.09 -16.52
N ILE A 139 -12.92 -8.31 -16.47
CA ILE A 139 -12.40 -8.93 -15.25
C ILE A 139 -10.91 -9.20 -15.51
N VAL A 140 -10.04 -8.71 -14.63
CA VAL A 140 -8.59 -8.85 -14.79
C VAL A 140 -8.06 -9.81 -13.73
N LEU A 141 -7.44 -10.91 -14.17
CA LEU A 141 -6.66 -11.79 -13.29
C LEU A 141 -5.18 -11.43 -13.41
N GLY A 142 -4.63 -10.75 -12.40
CA GLY A 142 -3.21 -10.49 -12.27
C GLY A 142 -2.46 -11.71 -11.74
N LEU A 143 -1.67 -12.37 -12.59
CA LEU A 143 -0.80 -13.48 -12.20
C LEU A 143 0.44 -12.93 -11.47
N LYS A 144 0.72 -13.43 -10.26
CA LYS A 144 1.97 -13.12 -9.55
C LYS A 144 3.14 -13.88 -10.18
N GLU A 145 4.36 -13.42 -9.94
CA GLU A 145 5.56 -14.10 -10.44
C GLU A 145 5.60 -15.57 -9.97
N GLY A 146 5.89 -16.49 -10.91
CA GLY A 146 5.84 -17.94 -10.66
C GLY A 146 4.44 -18.56 -10.65
N ALA A 147 3.38 -17.77 -10.87
CA ALA A 147 2.03 -18.29 -11.12
C ALA A 147 1.83 -18.70 -12.58
N TRP A 148 0.94 -19.65 -12.80
CA TRP A 148 0.53 -20.09 -14.13
C TRP A 148 -0.97 -20.35 -14.14
N LEU A 149 -1.59 -20.24 -15.32
CA LEU A 149 -2.97 -20.60 -15.55
C LEU A 149 -3.01 -21.80 -16.49
N ARG A 150 -3.61 -22.91 -16.05
CA ARG A 150 -3.85 -24.07 -16.91
C ARG A 150 -5.29 -24.03 -17.36
N VAL A 151 -5.51 -24.08 -18.67
CA VAL A 151 -6.84 -24.11 -19.28
C VAL A 151 -6.95 -25.39 -20.11
N GLU A 152 -7.93 -26.23 -19.78
CA GLU A 152 -8.22 -27.48 -20.47
C GLU A 152 -9.73 -27.55 -20.73
N GLY A 153 -10.14 -27.32 -21.98
CA GLY A 153 -11.56 -27.22 -22.32
C GLY A 153 -12.23 -26.03 -21.66
N ASP A 154 -13.26 -26.29 -20.84
CA ASP A 154 -14.02 -25.29 -20.07
C ASP A 154 -13.51 -25.11 -18.63
N GLN A 155 -12.41 -25.79 -18.27
CA GLN A 155 -11.79 -25.72 -16.96
C GLN A 155 -10.57 -24.81 -16.99
N ALA A 156 -10.45 -23.92 -15.99
CA ALA A 156 -9.26 -23.13 -15.75
C ALA A 156 -8.83 -23.24 -14.28
N THR A 157 -7.58 -23.60 -14.04
CA THR A 157 -7.00 -23.68 -12.70
C THR A 157 -5.80 -22.76 -12.57
N LEU A 158 -5.81 -21.92 -11.53
CA LEU A 158 -4.67 -21.10 -11.17
C LEU A 158 -3.68 -21.93 -10.36
N GLY A 159 -2.43 -22.02 -10.81
CA GLY A 159 -1.35 -22.71 -10.10
C GLY A 159 -0.13 -21.83 -9.84
N GLY A 160 0.91 -22.45 -9.26
CA GLY A 160 2.16 -21.78 -8.88
C GLY A 160 2.29 -21.54 -7.39
N THR A 161 3.22 -20.67 -6.98
CA THR A 161 3.59 -20.53 -5.56
C THR A 161 2.74 -19.48 -4.83
N TYR A 162 2.49 -18.33 -5.46
CA TYR A 162 1.89 -17.16 -4.80
C TYR A 162 0.48 -16.82 -5.28
N GLY A 163 -0.02 -17.54 -6.29
CA GLY A 163 -1.36 -17.37 -6.85
C GLY A 163 -1.48 -16.08 -7.67
N GLY A 164 -2.60 -15.38 -7.53
CA GLY A 164 -2.92 -14.20 -8.32
C GLY A 164 -3.79 -13.22 -7.55
N ARG A 165 -4.21 -12.15 -8.23
CA ARG A 165 -5.18 -11.18 -7.72
C ARG A 165 -6.22 -10.92 -8.80
N LEU A 166 -7.48 -11.07 -8.45
CA LEU A 166 -8.60 -10.79 -9.33
C LEU A 166 -9.08 -9.36 -9.11
N PHE A 167 -9.33 -8.63 -10.19
CA PHE A 167 -9.84 -7.27 -10.18
C PHE A 167 -11.13 -7.20 -11.02
N SER A 168 -12.15 -6.54 -10.50
CA SER A 168 -13.44 -6.36 -11.17
C SER A 168 -14.24 -5.23 -10.56
N ALA A 169 -15.03 -4.51 -11.38
CA ALA A 169 -16.11 -3.66 -10.89
C ALA A 169 -17.39 -4.49 -10.68
N HIS A 170 -18.18 -4.19 -9.65
CA HIS A 170 -19.50 -4.81 -9.48
C HIS A 170 -20.55 -4.07 -10.30
N ASN A 171 -21.45 -4.80 -10.96
CA ASN A 171 -22.57 -4.35 -11.80
C ASN A 171 -23.02 -2.89 -11.59
N GLY A 172 -22.36 -1.94 -12.25
CA GLY A 172 -22.76 -0.52 -12.28
C GLY A 172 -22.12 0.39 -11.22
N ASP A 173 -21.30 -0.14 -10.30
CA ASP A 173 -20.52 0.65 -9.36
C ASP A 173 -19.17 1.04 -9.99
N SER A 174 -18.77 2.30 -9.86
CA SER A 174 -17.45 2.78 -10.31
C SER A 174 -16.30 2.26 -9.45
N LYS A 175 -16.59 1.52 -8.37
CA LYS A 175 -15.58 1.05 -7.43
C LYS A 175 -15.04 -0.31 -7.85
N VAL A 176 -13.75 -0.37 -8.15
CA VAL A 176 -13.05 -1.63 -8.44
C VAL A 176 -12.79 -2.38 -7.13
N HIS A 177 -13.10 -3.67 -7.13
CA HIS A 177 -12.79 -4.61 -6.08
C HIS A 177 -11.62 -5.48 -6.49
N SER A 178 -10.71 -5.78 -5.55
CA SER A 178 -9.59 -6.68 -5.76
C SER A 178 -9.50 -7.75 -4.68
N THR A 179 -9.30 -9.01 -5.05
CA THR A 179 -9.20 -10.14 -4.12
C THR A 179 -8.05 -11.06 -4.52
N ASP A 180 -7.21 -11.46 -3.56
CA ASP A 180 -6.16 -12.44 -3.80
C ASP A 180 -6.75 -13.85 -4.03
N ILE A 181 -6.25 -14.55 -5.05
CA ILE A 181 -6.66 -15.90 -5.43
C ILE A 181 -5.50 -16.86 -5.17
N ALA A 182 -5.74 -17.90 -4.37
CA ALA A 182 -4.72 -18.87 -3.99
C ALA A 182 -4.37 -19.83 -5.16
N PRO A 183 -3.15 -20.38 -5.21
CA PRO A 183 -2.86 -21.53 -6.07
C PRO A 183 -3.80 -22.71 -5.80
N GLY A 184 -4.09 -23.49 -6.83
CA GLY A 184 -5.06 -24.59 -6.82
C GLY A 184 -6.52 -24.15 -6.98
N THR A 185 -6.80 -22.84 -7.02
CA THR A 185 -8.19 -22.35 -7.16
C THR A 185 -8.70 -22.58 -8.58
N ASP A 186 -9.90 -23.16 -8.68
CA ASP A 186 -10.68 -23.16 -9.92
C ASP A 186 -11.11 -21.72 -10.25
N VAL A 187 -10.76 -21.27 -11.45
CA VAL A 187 -11.13 -19.95 -11.99
C VAL A 187 -11.86 -20.09 -13.33
N SER A 188 -12.53 -21.23 -13.54
CA SER A 188 -13.26 -21.57 -14.77
C SER A 188 -14.38 -20.57 -15.07
N TYR A 189 -14.91 -19.89 -14.04
CA TYR A 189 -15.89 -18.80 -14.19
C TYR A 189 -15.36 -17.61 -15.01
N LEU A 190 -14.04 -17.39 -15.02
CA LEU A 190 -13.42 -16.32 -15.82
C LEU A 190 -13.53 -16.58 -17.32
N LEU A 191 -13.53 -17.84 -17.74
CA LEU A 191 -13.72 -18.21 -19.15
C LEU A 191 -15.11 -17.80 -19.68
N ARG A 192 -16.06 -17.58 -18.76
CA ARG A 192 -17.43 -17.11 -19.05
C ARG A 192 -17.62 -15.62 -18.76
N GLY A 193 -16.57 -14.90 -18.38
CA GLY A 193 -16.67 -13.49 -17.97
C GLY A 193 -17.50 -13.28 -16.70
N GLN A 194 -17.57 -14.29 -15.83
CA GLN A 194 -18.34 -14.23 -14.59
C GLN A 194 -17.44 -13.86 -13.40
N LEU A 195 -18.05 -13.36 -12.33
CA LEU A 195 -17.38 -13.17 -11.04
C LEU A 195 -17.30 -14.51 -10.28
N PRO A 196 -16.44 -14.60 -9.24
CA PRO A 196 -16.42 -15.78 -8.39
C PRO A 196 -17.82 -16.06 -7.84
N PRO A 197 -18.27 -17.33 -7.83
CA PRO A 197 -19.54 -17.69 -7.22
C PRO A 197 -19.53 -17.31 -5.73
N GLU A 198 -20.63 -16.77 -5.22
CA GLU A 198 -20.79 -16.53 -3.78
C GLU A 198 -20.60 -17.85 -3.02
N LYS A 199 -19.84 -17.81 -1.93
CA LYS A 199 -19.66 -18.99 -1.08
C LYS A 199 -21.04 -19.36 -0.49
N ALA A 200 -21.55 -20.53 -0.87
CA ALA A 200 -22.71 -21.17 -0.26
C ALA A 200 -22.44 -21.57 1.20
#